data_AF-A0AAW0Y5A0-F1
#
_entry.id   AF-A0AAW0Y5A0-F1
#
_cell.length_a   1.000
_cell.length_b   1.000
_cell.length_c   1.000
_cell.angle_alpha   90.00
_cell.angle_beta   90.00
_cell.angle_gamma   90.00
#
_symmetry.space_group_name_H-M   'P 1'
#
loop_
_entity.id
_entity.type
_entity.pdbx_description
1 polymer ?
#
loop_
_entity_poly.entity_id
_entity_poly.type
_entity_poly.pdbx_seq_one_letter_code
_entity_poly.pdbx_strand_id
1 'polypeptide(L)'
;ENAECRAPIYIPETGEGQAPAVPHAASKDGHQETSTKETTARQWQWRMLRDQQRNTPAEGDQQKVSSREVQQEGELSEERQQEPVCSECGCAVSSATLRRYQDAVDFTKEKLKSMSEEDPNVEECLEMIERQGSIFHPFNVWRVRTLDFAFNVAVFNGFWSRALAYGEENLEGMRYCYGSDHPTFCLFLFKLGKAKIYFKEFREGLRLLEEAEPQLKIALGPDHYILEDLNVVSLLANEDVEICMERRNEAYRKQNEVEMEAKDRKKTEKKQLQIFNTITLLGSTVTMDQKSSL
;
A
#
# COMPACT_ATOMS: atom_id res chain seq x y z
N GLU A 1 10.54 36.48 -3.36
CA GLU A 1 9.14 36.19 -3.00
C GLU A 1 8.71 35.03 -3.90
N ASN A 2 8.57 33.76 -3.49
CA ASN A 2 8.47 33.13 -2.19
C ASN A 2 9.42 31.92 -2.14
N ALA A 3 10.24 31.88 -1.10
CA ALA A 3 11.00 30.71 -0.69
C ALA A 3 10.26 30.07 0.49
N GLU A 4 9.66 28.91 0.29
CA GLU A 4 9.24 28.05 1.41
C GLU A 4 10.11 26.80 1.38
N CYS A 5 11.26 26.93 2.03
CA CYS A 5 12.07 25.83 2.50
C CYS A 5 11.23 25.00 3.48
N ARG A 6 10.83 23.78 3.10
CA ARG A 6 10.35 22.78 4.06
C ARG A 6 11.57 22.16 4.75
N ALA A 7 11.59 22.31 6.08
CA ALA A 7 12.62 21.82 6.99
C ALA A 7 12.75 20.28 6.97
N PRO A 8 13.92 19.73 7.35
CA PRO A 8 14.09 18.30 7.55
C PRO A 8 13.21 17.79 8.70
N ILE A 9 12.54 16.67 8.49
CA ILE A 9 11.75 15.98 9.51
C ILE A 9 12.74 15.35 10.50
N TYR A 10 12.85 15.96 11.68
CA TYR A 10 13.51 15.39 12.85
C TYR A 10 12.57 14.37 13.48
N ILE A 11 12.93 13.09 13.45
CA ILE A 11 12.22 12.02 14.17
C ILE A 11 12.86 11.92 15.56
N PRO A 12 12.15 12.26 16.65
CA PRO A 12 12.70 12.11 17.99
C PRO A 12 12.79 10.63 18.37
N GLU A 13 13.91 10.24 18.98
CA GLU A 13 14.06 8.97 19.69
C GLU A 13 13.09 8.96 20.89
N THR A 14 11.92 8.33 20.72
CA THR A 14 11.02 8.02 21.84
C THR A 14 11.13 6.54 22.16
N GLY A 15 11.36 6.27 23.45
CA GLY A 15 11.78 5.00 24.01
C GLY A 15 10.97 3.78 23.61
N GLU A 16 11.69 2.66 23.62
CA GLU A 16 11.25 1.29 23.43
C GLU A 16 9.96 0.98 24.22
N GLY A 17 8.82 1.08 23.55
CA GLY A 17 7.57 0.50 23.99
C GLY A 17 7.58 -0.99 23.70
N GLN A 18 8.06 -1.80 24.64
CA GLN A 18 7.85 -3.25 24.64
C GLN A 18 6.33 -3.53 24.59
N ALA A 19 5.87 -4.20 23.53
CA ALA A 19 4.54 -4.78 23.49
C ALA A 19 4.39 -5.79 24.66
N PRO A 20 3.23 -5.85 25.33
CA PRO A 20 3.05 -6.72 26.49
C PRO A 20 3.16 -8.20 26.10
N ALA A 21 3.93 -8.95 26.89
CA ALA A 21 4.09 -10.38 26.78
C ALA A 21 2.73 -11.11 26.93
N VAL A 22 2.42 -11.94 25.94
CA VAL A 22 1.30 -12.90 25.99
C VAL A 22 1.64 -13.99 27.02
N PRO A 23 0.73 -14.39 27.93
CA PRO A 23 1.05 -15.38 28.93
C PRO A 23 1.17 -16.78 28.32
N HIS A 24 2.33 -17.40 28.51
CA HIS A 24 2.56 -18.83 28.26
C HIS A 24 1.70 -19.68 29.20
N ALA A 25 0.58 -20.20 28.68
CA ALA A 25 -0.07 -21.37 29.26
C ALA A 25 0.70 -22.61 28.79
N ALA A 26 1.36 -23.27 29.75
CA ALA A 26 2.03 -24.55 29.52
C ALA A 26 0.98 -25.63 29.20
N SER A 27 1.02 -26.14 27.98
CA SER A 27 0.55 -27.48 27.65
C SER A 27 1.61 -28.13 26.77
N LYS A 28 2.21 -29.20 27.30
CA LYS A 28 3.17 -30.03 26.60
C LYS A 28 2.41 -30.88 25.58
N ASP A 29 3.10 -31.17 24.47
CA ASP A 29 2.79 -32.13 23.42
C ASP A 29 2.14 -31.51 22.16
N GLY A 30 2.97 -31.26 21.13
CA GLY A 30 2.50 -30.91 19.78
C GLY A 30 3.42 -30.07 18.87
N HIS A 31 4.60 -29.64 19.33
CA HIS A 31 5.48 -28.76 18.53
C HIS A 31 6.52 -29.52 17.73
N GLN A 32 6.14 -30.01 16.54
CA GLN A 32 7.13 -30.31 15.49
C GLN A 32 6.62 -30.09 14.06
N GLU A 33 5.31 -29.92 13.84
CA GLU A 33 4.74 -29.72 12.49
C GLU A 33 4.41 -28.26 12.10
N THR A 34 4.32 -27.32 13.05
CA THR A 34 4.00 -25.91 12.74
C THR A 34 5.23 -25.08 12.36
N SER A 35 6.39 -25.40 12.93
CA SER A 35 7.67 -24.71 12.67
C SER A 35 8.17 -24.93 11.23
N THR A 36 7.90 -26.10 10.64
CA THR A 36 8.30 -26.41 9.26
C THR A 36 7.42 -25.69 8.25
N LYS A 37 6.12 -25.54 8.51
CA LYS A 37 5.20 -24.81 7.60
C LYS A 37 5.48 -23.31 7.57
N GLU A 38 5.73 -22.67 8.71
CA GLU A 38 6.11 -21.25 8.75
C GLU A 38 7.47 -20.99 8.10
N THR A 39 8.45 -21.88 8.31
CA THR A 39 9.76 -21.77 7.66
C THR A 39 9.68 -22.00 6.15
N THR A 40 8.80 -22.91 5.71
CA THR A 40 8.55 -23.16 4.28
C THR A 40 7.79 -22.01 3.63
N ALA A 41 6.83 -21.39 4.33
CA ALA A 41 6.13 -20.19 3.87
C ALA A 41 7.07 -18.98 3.75
N ARG A 42 7.99 -18.82 4.72
CA ARG A 42 9.07 -17.81 4.70
C ARG A 42 10.03 -18.03 3.53
N GLN A 43 10.45 -19.28 3.27
CA GLN A 43 11.30 -19.62 2.12
C GLN A 43 10.58 -19.43 0.78
N TRP A 44 9.28 -19.69 0.70
CA TRP A 44 8.48 -19.45 -0.50
C TRP A 44 8.27 -17.95 -0.79
N GLN A 45 8.11 -17.14 0.25
CA GLN A 45 7.95 -15.69 0.12
C GLN A 45 9.18 -15.05 -0.55
N TRP A 46 10.38 -15.51 -0.21
CA TRP A 46 11.63 -15.11 -0.89
C TRP A 46 11.80 -15.78 -2.26
N ARG A 47 11.36 -17.03 -2.44
CA ARG A 47 11.41 -17.74 -3.73
C ARG A 47 10.53 -17.09 -4.81
N MET A 48 9.36 -16.55 -4.45
CA MET A 48 8.51 -15.79 -5.38
C MET A 48 9.15 -14.45 -5.80
N LEU A 49 9.82 -13.75 -4.87
CA LEU A 49 10.63 -12.56 -5.21
C LEU A 49 11.77 -12.91 -6.17
N ARG A 50 12.43 -14.07 -5.96
CA ARG A 50 13.52 -14.59 -6.81
C ARG A 50 13.10 -14.89 -8.25
N ASP A 51 11.91 -15.45 -8.44
CA ASP A 51 11.42 -15.79 -9.79
C ASP A 51 10.87 -14.56 -10.55
N GLN A 52 10.49 -13.49 -9.84
CA GLN A 52 10.16 -12.19 -10.44
C GLN A 52 11.40 -11.37 -10.85
N GLN A 53 12.51 -11.47 -10.11
CA GLN A 53 13.78 -10.81 -10.48
C GLN A 53 14.40 -11.33 -11.80
N ARG A 54 13.99 -12.53 -12.26
CA ARG A 54 14.46 -13.12 -13.52
C ARG A 54 13.71 -12.64 -14.77
N ASN A 55 12.54 -12.02 -14.63
CA ASN A 55 11.64 -11.71 -15.76
C ASN A 55 11.42 -10.20 -16.01
N THR A 56 12.23 -9.31 -15.44
CA THR A 56 12.27 -7.91 -15.91
C THR A 56 12.95 -7.84 -17.29
N PRO A 57 12.39 -7.16 -18.31
CA PRO A 57 13.01 -7.09 -19.63
C PRO A 57 14.40 -6.45 -19.50
N ALA A 58 15.43 -7.18 -19.93
CA ALA A 58 16.74 -6.62 -20.16
C ALA A 58 16.65 -5.66 -21.36
N GLU A 59 16.69 -4.36 -21.11
CA GLU A 59 16.90 -3.38 -22.18
C GLU A 59 18.33 -3.49 -22.71
N GLY A 60 18.44 -3.98 -23.94
CA GLY A 60 19.25 -3.37 -24.99
C GLY A 60 20.76 -3.60 -24.95
N ASP A 61 21.20 -4.60 -25.72
CA ASP A 61 22.54 -4.70 -26.32
C ASP A 61 23.04 -3.36 -26.89
N GLN A 62 24.22 -2.91 -26.46
CA GLN A 62 25.11 -2.11 -27.30
C GLN A 62 26.57 -2.58 -27.16
N GLN A 63 26.95 -3.37 -28.16
CA GLN A 63 28.20 -3.31 -28.92
C GLN A 63 29.55 -3.21 -28.17
N LYS A 64 30.17 -4.39 -28.14
CA LYS A 64 31.61 -4.67 -28.16
C LYS A 64 32.35 -3.77 -29.16
N VAL A 65 33.22 -2.86 -28.68
CA VAL A 65 34.27 -2.24 -29.50
C VAL A 65 35.64 -2.62 -28.94
N SER A 66 36.46 -3.12 -29.84
CA SER A 66 37.80 -3.66 -29.65
C SER A 66 38.86 -2.56 -29.63
N SER A 67 39.83 -2.71 -28.71
CA SER A 67 41.26 -2.40 -28.83
C SER A 67 41.72 -1.02 -29.33
N ARG A 68 42.45 -0.27 -28.49
CA ARG A 68 43.91 -0.02 -28.62
C ARG A 68 44.38 1.10 -27.69
N GLU A 69 45.50 0.85 -27.02
CA GLU A 69 46.34 1.86 -26.38
C GLU A 69 46.82 2.89 -27.40
N VAL A 70 46.64 4.18 -27.10
CA VAL A 70 47.50 5.27 -27.57
C VAL A 70 47.65 6.26 -26.43
N GLN A 71 48.88 6.38 -25.94
CA GLN A 71 49.35 7.47 -25.08
C GLN A 71 49.39 8.75 -25.91
N GLN A 72 48.79 9.84 -25.40
CA GLN A 72 49.25 11.18 -25.73
C GLN A 72 48.86 12.17 -24.64
N GLU A 73 49.88 12.67 -23.96
CA GLU A 73 49.85 13.87 -23.13
C GLU A 73 49.68 15.10 -24.04
N GLY A 74 48.83 16.05 -23.65
CA GLY A 74 48.78 17.35 -24.32
C GLY A 74 47.43 18.05 -24.20
N GLU A 75 47.45 19.21 -23.52
CA GLU A 75 46.51 20.32 -23.63
C GLU A 75 45.15 20.18 -22.93
N LEU A 76 45.12 20.70 -21.69
CA LEU A 76 43.95 21.22 -21.00
C LEU A 76 43.27 22.29 -21.86
N SER A 77 42.41 21.85 -22.77
CA SER A 77 41.34 22.68 -23.29
C SER A 77 40.16 22.55 -22.34
N GLU A 78 39.68 23.68 -21.83
CA GLU A 78 38.39 23.76 -21.13
C GLU A 78 37.28 23.39 -22.13
N GLU A 79 37.06 22.10 -22.35
CA GLU A 79 35.82 21.59 -22.91
C GLU A 79 34.73 22.00 -21.94
N ARG A 80 34.06 23.11 -22.28
CA ARG A 80 32.86 23.59 -21.62
C ARG A 80 31.77 22.54 -21.90
N GLN A 81 31.78 21.45 -21.13
CA GLN A 81 30.83 20.35 -21.23
C GLN A 81 29.44 20.95 -21.17
N GLN A 82 28.73 20.95 -22.30
CA GLN A 82 27.37 21.44 -22.37
C GLN A 82 26.53 20.61 -21.40
N GLU A 83 25.87 21.29 -20.46
CA GLU A 83 25.03 20.64 -19.48
C GLU A 83 23.88 19.91 -20.20
N PRO A 84 23.61 18.64 -19.87
CA PRO A 84 22.51 17.91 -20.49
C PRO A 84 21.19 18.60 -20.19
N VAL A 85 20.37 18.78 -21.22
CA VAL A 85 19.06 19.41 -21.13
C VAL A 85 17.95 18.37 -21.27
N CYS A 86 16.87 18.54 -20.51
CA CYS A 86 15.68 17.71 -20.65
C CYS A 86 14.98 17.99 -21.98
N SER A 87 14.60 16.94 -22.71
CA SER A 87 13.90 17.06 -24.00
C SER A 87 12.49 17.62 -23.89
N GLU A 88 11.82 17.43 -22.74
CA GLU A 88 10.44 17.85 -22.53
C GLU A 88 10.33 19.30 -22.02
N CYS A 89 11.14 19.67 -21.03
CA CYS A 89 11.05 20.97 -20.37
C CYS A 89 12.21 21.92 -20.67
N GLY A 90 13.28 21.44 -21.34
CA GLY A 90 14.46 22.25 -21.66
C GLY A 90 15.33 22.62 -20.46
N CYS A 91 15.01 22.18 -19.24
CA CYS A 91 15.82 22.44 -18.06
C CYS A 91 17.18 21.73 -18.17
N ALA A 92 18.25 22.50 -17.94
CA ALA A 92 19.61 21.97 -17.83
C ALA A 92 19.79 21.29 -16.46
N VAL A 93 20.45 20.13 -16.46
CA VAL A 93 20.85 19.42 -15.25
C VAL A 93 22.36 19.60 -15.10
N SER A 94 22.79 20.12 -13.95
CA SER A 94 24.22 20.31 -13.70
C SER A 94 24.97 18.98 -13.78
N SER A 95 26.15 18.98 -14.41
CA SER A 95 27.00 17.79 -14.53
C SER A 95 27.39 17.22 -13.16
N ALA A 96 27.47 18.07 -12.13
CA ALA A 96 27.72 17.65 -10.75
C ALA A 96 26.54 16.86 -10.16
N THR A 97 25.30 17.30 -10.39
CA THR A 97 24.09 16.58 -9.97
C THR A 97 23.99 15.23 -10.67
N LEU A 98 24.27 15.19 -11.98
CA LEU A 98 24.24 13.95 -12.76
C LEU A 98 25.23 12.91 -12.22
N ARG A 99 26.46 13.33 -11.92
CA ARG A 99 27.47 12.45 -11.31
C ARG A 99 27.01 11.89 -9.97
N ARG A 100 26.49 12.74 -9.07
CA ARG A 100 25.95 12.26 -7.78
C ARG A 100 24.80 11.28 -7.94
N TYR A 101 23.91 11.50 -8.91
CA TYR A 101 22.83 10.58 -9.22
C TYR A 101 23.38 9.23 -9.70
N GLN A 102 24.33 9.23 -10.63
CA GLN A 102 24.97 8.00 -11.13
C GLN A 102 25.69 7.25 -10.01
N ASP A 103 26.47 7.95 -9.19
CA ASP A 103 27.17 7.38 -8.03
C ASP A 103 26.18 6.74 -7.04
N ALA A 104 25.03 7.36 -6.78
CA ALA A 104 24.00 6.81 -5.90
C ALA A 104 23.30 5.59 -6.52
N VAL A 105 23.06 5.60 -7.83
CA VAL A 105 22.48 4.46 -8.56
C VAL A 105 23.44 3.26 -8.55
N ASP A 106 24.70 3.48 -8.86
CA ASP A 106 25.70 2.40 -8.94
C ASP A 106 25.95 1.79 -7.56
N PHE A 107 26.06 2.64 -6.53
CA PHE A 107 26.12 2.18 -5.14
C PHE A 107 24.89 1.35 -4.75
N THR A 108 23.68 1.83 -5.04
CA THR A 108 22.43 1.11 -4.71
C THR A 108 22.38 -0.24 -5.42
N LYS A 109 22.76 -0.30 -6.70
CA LYS A 109 22.79 -1.54 -7.49
C LYS A 109 23.80 -2.54 -6.92
N GLU A 110 24.98 -2.08 -6.54
CA GLU A 110 26.01 -2.94 -5.96
C GLU A 110 25.54 -3.53 -4.62
N LYS A 111 25.02 -2.69 -3.73
CA LYS A 111 24.49 -3.13 -2.44
C LYS A 111 23.33 -4.11 -2.59
N LEU A 112 22.34 -3.80 -3.43
CA LEU A 112 21.22 -4.72 -3.67
C LEU A 112 21.64 -6.06 -4.29
N LYS A 113 22.78 -6.14 -4.98
CA LYS A 113 23.33 -7.41 -5.48
C LYS A 113 24.09 -8.18 -4.40
N SER A 114 24.79 -7.49 -3.50
CA SER A 114 25.57 -8.11 -2.43
C SER A 114 24.72 -8.57 -1.26
N MET A 115 23.55 -7.94 -1.07
CA MET A 115 22.63 -8.29 0.02
C MET A 115 22.07 -9.70 -0.18
N SER A 116 22.37 -10.58 0.78
CA SER A 116 21.78 -11.92 0.85
C SER A 116 20.34 -11.83 1.36
N GLU A 117 19.43 -12.55 0.71
CA GLU A 117 18.06 -12.74 1.20
C GLU A 117 18.02 -13.51 2.55
N GLU A 118 19.11 -14.20 2.91
CA GLU A 118 19.21 -15.05 4.09
C GLU A 118 19.66 -14.30 5.35
N ASP A 119 20.37 -13.17 5.20
CA ASP A 119 20.84 -12.33 6.32
C ASP A 119 20.65 -10.84 5.98
N PRO A 120 19.40 -10.34 6.04
CA PRO A 120 19.09 -8.98 5.65
C PRO A 120 19.59 -7.96 6.68
N ASN A 121 20.53 -7.11 6.27
CA ASN A 121 21.13 -6.07 7.10
C ASN A 121 20.32 -4.75 7.03
N VAL A 122 19.86 -4.25 8.19
CA VAL A 122 19.06 -3.02 8.29
C VAL A 122 19.91 -1.79 8.03
N GLU A 123 21.15 -1.77 8.52
CA GLU A 123 22.08 -0.66 8.37
C GLU A 123 22.43 -0.39 6.91
N GLU A 124 22.56 -1.44 6.09
CA GLU A 124 22.78 -1.28 4.64
C GLU A 124 21.55 -0.66 3.94
N CYS A 125 20.34 -0.97 4.40
CA CYS A 125 19.13 -0.33 3.88
C CYS A 125 19.10 1.17 4.20
N LEU A 126 19.46 1.52 5.43
CA LEU A 126 19.55 2.91 5.88
C LEU A 126 20.61 3.68 5.09
N GLU A 127 21.80 3.11 4.91
CA GLU A 127 22.88 3.72 4.13
C GLU A 127 22.43 4.00 2.68
N MET A 128 21.73 3.05 2.04
CA MET A 128 21.17 3.27 0.71
C MET A 128 20.15 4.41 0.70
N ILE A 129 19.19 4.43 1.63
CA ILE A 129 18.13 5.46 1.67
C ILE A 129 18.73 6.85 1.92
N GLU A 130 19.68 6.97 2.84
CA GLU A 130 20.37 8.22 3.15
C GLU A 130 21.16 8.75 1.94
N ARG A 131 21.88 7.85 1.25
CA ARG A 131 22.67 8.23 0.07
C ARG A 131 21.81 8.61 -1.13
N GLN A 132 20.62 8.02 -1.27
CA GLN A 132 19.63 8.41 -2.27
C GLN A 132 19.06 9.81 -1.97
N GLY A 133 18.81 10.11 -0.70
CA GLY A 133 18.39 11.43 -0.22
C GLY A 133 17.26 12.03 -1.06
N SER A 134 17.38 13.33 -1.38
CA SER A 134 16.50 14.05 -2.31
C SER A 134 16.95 13.97 -3.77
N ILE A 135 18.02 13.22 -4.06
CA ILE A 135 18.56 13.07 -5.43
C ILE A 135 17.63 12.16 -6.24
N PHE A 136 17.04 11.15 -5.60
CA PHE A 136 16.08 10.26 -6.25
C PHE A 136 14.66 10.82 -6.16
N HIS A 137 13.99 10.88 -7.30
CA HIS A 137 12.55 11.09 -7.33
C HIS A 137 11.84 9.96 -6.54
N PRO A 138 10.72 10.23 -5.83
CA PRO A 138 9.98 9.20 -5.10
C PRO A 138 9.63 7.96 -5.94
N PHE A 139 9.34 8.15 -7.23
CA PHE A 139 9.01 7.07 -8.18
C PHE A 139 10.22 6.51 -8.95
N ASN A 140 11.44 6.81 -8.51
CA ASN A 140 12.62 6.18 -9.07
C ASN A 140 12.63 4.69 -8.75
N VAL A 141 12.81 3.83 -9.76
CA VAL A 141 12.77 2.36 -9.59
C VAL A 141 13.75 1.86 -8.53
N TRP A 142 14.94 2.46 -8.41
CA TRP A 142 15.93 2.08 -7.40
C TRP A 142 15.50 2.50 -6.00
N ARG A 143 14.85 3.67 -5.85
CA ARG A 143 14.26 4.07 -4.56
C ARG A 143 13.15 3.10 -4.16
N VAL A 144 12.24 2.80 -5.08
CA VAL A 144 11.11 1.89 -4.84
C VAL A 144 11.59 0.51 -4.42
N ARG A 145 12.63 0.01 -5.08
CA ARG A 145 13.24 -1.29 -4.75
C ARG A 145 13.96 -1.26 -3.40
N THR A 146 14.69 -0.19 -3.08
CA THR A 146 15.34 -0.04 -1.77
C THR A 146 14.32 0.03 -0.65
N LEU A 147 13.23 0.78 -0.80
CA LEU A 147 12.18 0.89 0.22
C LEU A 147 11.41 -0.44 0.39
N ASP A 148 11.10 -1.16 -0.69
CA ASP A 148 10.48 -2.49 -0.58
C ASP A 148 11.41 -3.47 0.13
N PHE A 149 12.70 -3.44 -0.18
CA PHE A 149 13.68 -4.25 0.53
C PHE A 149 13.74 -3.88 2.02
N ALA A 150 13.92 -2.60 2.36
CA ALA A 150 13.96 -2.09 3.73
C ALA A 150 12.67 -2.43 4.51
N PHE A 151 11.52 -2.36 3.86
CA PHE A 151 10.24 -2.79 4.40
C PHE A 151 10.26 -4.27 4.78
N ASN A 152 10.68 -5.16 3.86
CA ASN A 152 10.76 -6.59 4.13
C ASN A 152 11.76 -6.91 5.27
N VAL A 153 12.90 -6.21 5.33
CA VAL A 153 13.87 -6.35 6.44
C VAL A 153 13.26 -5.90 7.77
N ALA A 154 12.57 -4.76 7.78
CA ALA A 154 11.94 -4.25 9.00
C ALA A 154 10.84 -5.19 9.51
N VAL A 155 10.02 -5.76 8.61
CA VAL A 155 9.03 -6.79 8.95
C VAL A 155 9.70 -8.03 9.52
N PHE A 156 10.78 -8.51 8.89
CA PHE A 156 11.51 -9.70 9.34
C PHE A 156 12.06 -9.55 10.77
N ASN A 157 12.58 -8.37 11.09
CA ASN A 157 13.13 -8.05 12.40
C ASN A 157 12.08 -7.59 13.43
N GLY A 158 10.79 -7.52 13.05
CA GLY A 158 9.71 -7.06 13.94
C GLY A 158 9.71 -5.56 14.23
N PHE A 159 10.43 -4.75 13.44
CA PHE A 159 10.47 -3.30 13.57
C PHE A 159 9.25 -2.65 12.89
N TRP A 160 8.06 -2.87 13.46
CA TRP A 160 6.78 -2.48 12.85
C TRP A 160 6.68 -0.98 12.51
N SER A 161 7.14 -0.08 13.39
CA SER A 161 7.10 1.36 13.12
C SER A 161 7.93 1.74 11.89
N ARG A 162 9.10 1.12 11.69
CA ARG A 162 9.93 1.35 10.49
C ARG A 162 9.32 0.70 9.26
N ALA A 163 8.75 -0.50 9.41
CA ALA A 163 8.05 -1.16 8.32
C ALA A 163 6.90 -0.29 7.80
N LEU A 164 6.08 0.27 8.68
CA LEU A 164 5.01 1.17 8.27
C LEU A 164 5.55 2.43 7.58
N ALA A 165 6.59 3.06 8.11
CA ALA A 165 7.21 4.23 7.48
C ALA A 165 7.70 3.93 6.05
N TYR A 166 8.43 2.83 5.85
CA TYR A 166 8.92 2.44 4.52
C TYR A 166 7.79 2.02 3.58
N GLY A 167 6.80 1.27 4.09
CA GLY A 167 5.67 0.81 3.30
C GLY A 167 4.76 1.96 2.83
N GLU A 168 4.46 2.90 3.71
CA GLU A 168 3.65 4.09 3.36
C GLU A 168 4.38 4.98 2.37
N GLU A 169 5.67 5.26 2.60
CA GLU A 169 6.48 6.05 1.66
C GLU A 169 6.52 5.40 0.27
N ASN A 170 6.57 4.07 0.22
CA ASN A 170 6.73 3.32 -1.02
C ASN A 170 5.42 2.99 -1.74
N LEU A 171 4.26 3.21 -1.12
CA LEU A 171 2.96 2.74 -1.64
C LEU A 171 2.70 3.24 -3.06
N GLU A 172 2.83 4.54 -3.29
CA GLU A 172 2.62 5.14 -4.61
C GLU A 172 3.73 4.78 -5.60
N GLY A 173 4.96 4.60 -5.13
CA GLY A 173 6.08 4.14 -5.95
C GLY A 173 5.87 2.71 -6.47
N MET A 174 5.45 1.80 -5.59
CA MET A 174 5.10 0.43 -5.96
C MET A 174 3.91 0.39 -6.93
N ARG A 175 2.88 1.21 -6.69
CA ARG A 175 1.72 1.33 -7.60
C ARG A 175 2.14 1.84 -8.97
N TYR A 176 3.03 2.84 -9.02
CA TYR A 176 3.55 3.42 -10.26
C TYR A 176 4.42 2.44 -11.06
N CYS A 177 5.35 1.75 -10.39
CA CYS A 177 6.31 0.86 -11.06
C CYS A 177 5.68 -0.44 -11.57
N TYR A 178 4.75 -1.04 -10.83
CA TYR A 178 4.16 -2.33 -11.19
C TYR A 178 2.76 -2.22 -11.80
N GLY A 179 2.00 -1.19 -11.44
CA GLY A 179 0.57 -1.08 -11.76
C GLY A 179 -0.33 -1.67 -10.68
N SER A 180 -1.58 -1.21 -10.62
CA SER A 180 -2.52 -1.57 -9.54
C SER A 180 -3.00 -3.03 -9.57
N ASP A 181 -2.95 -3.67 -10.74
CA ASP A 181 -3.39 -5.06 -10.90
C ASP A 181 -2.24 -6.08 -10.85
N HIS A 182 -1.00 -5.61 -10.69
CA HIS A 182 0.17 -6.49 -10.77
C HIS A 182 0.33 -7.31 -9.48
N PRO A 183 0.57 -8.64 -9.58
CA PRO A 183 0.64 -9.51 -8.40
C PRO A 183 1.68 -9.07 -7.35
N THR A 184 2.81 -8.48 -7.78
CA THR A 184 3.82 -7.94 -6.85
C THR A 184 3.27 -6.77 -6.03
N PHE A 185 2.52 -5.87 -6.65
CA PHE A 185 1.90 -4.75 -5.94
C PHE A 185 0.83 -5.25 -4.98
N CYS A 186 0.01 -6.21 -5.40
CA CYS A 186 -1.02 -6.79 -4.52
C CYS A 186 -0.39 -7.58 -3.35
N LEU A 187 0.74 -8.25 -3.57
CA LEU A 187 1.50 -8.91 -2.50
C LEU A 187 2.09 -7.89 -1.53
N PHE A 188 2.56 -6.75 -2.05
CA PHE A 188 3.01 -5.62 -1.22
C PHE A 188 1.86 -5.05 -0.37
N LEU A 189 0.67 -4.81 -0.96
CA LEU A 189 -0.53 -4.38 -0.24
C LEU A 189 -0.91 -5.37 0.87
N PHE A 190 -0.87 -6.67 0.59
CA PHE A 190 -1.11 -7.71 1.60
C PHE A 190 -0.14 -7.61 2.78
N LYS A 191 1.17 -7.49 2.51
CA LYS A 191 2.19 -7.35 3.56
C LYS A 191 2.01 -6.07 4.37
N LEU A 192 1.74 -4.94 3.71
CA LEU A 192 1.52 -3.66 4.37
C LEU A 192 0.24 -3.70 5.23
N GLY A 193 -0.85 -4.26 4.69
CA GLY A 193 -2.10 -4.44 5.43
C GLY A 193 -1.93 -5.32 6.68
N LYS A 194 -1.18 -6.41 6.55
CA LYS A 194 -0.78 -7.26 7.67
C LYS A 194 0.04 -6.51 8.71
N ALA A 195 1.02 -5.71 8.30
CA ALA A 195 1.82 -4.87 9.20
C ALA A 195 0.96 -3.83 9.94
N LYS A 196 0.04 -3.15 9.24
CA LYS A 196 -0.93 -2.21 9.81
C LYS A 196 -1.78 -2.87 10.90
N ILE A 197 -2.29 -4.08 10.64
CA ILE A 197 -3.09 -4.85 11.61
C ILE A 197 -2.27 -5.22 12.86
N TYR A 198 -1.01 -5.62 12.71
CA TYR A 198 -0.13 -5.86 13.87
C TYR A 198 0.12 -4.59 14.68
N PHE A 199 0.20 -3.45 14.01
CA PHE A 199 0.31 -2.13 14.65
C PHE A 199 -1.04 -1.55 15.13
N LYS A 200 -2.11 -2.35 15.12
CA LYS A 200 -3.47 -1.98 15.56
C LYS A 200 -4.18 -0.94 14.69
N GLU A 201 -3.68 -0.72 13.47
CA GLU A 201 -4.32 0.12 12.45
C GLU A 201 -5.28 -0.72 11.59
N PHE A 202 -6.28 -1.31 12.25
CA PHE A 202 -7.13 -2.35 11.65
C PHE A 202 -7.92 -1.88 10.43
N ARG A 203 -8.49 -0.67 10.46
CA ARG A 203 -9.29 -0.14 9.35
C ARG A 203 -8.47 0.02 8.09
N GLU A 204 -7.28 0.59 8.22
CA GLU A 204 -6.41 0.81 7.08
C GLU A 204 -5.85 -0.50 6.56
N GLY A 205 -5.44 -1.39 7.47
CA GLY A 205 -5.01 -2.72 7.09
C GLY A 205 -6.07 -3.50 6.32
N LEU A 206 -7.33 -3.52 6.79
CA LEU A 206 -8.44 -4.17 6.09
C LEU A 206 -8.65 -3.61 4.69
N ARG A 207 -8.61 -2.29 4.50
CA ARG A 207 -8.74 -1.69 3.16
C ARG A 207 -7.66 -2.17 2.20
N LEU A 208 -6.41 -2.29 2.67
CA LEU A 208 -5.31 -2.80 1.85
C LEU A 208 -5.47 -4.29 1.52
N LEU A 209 -5.98 -5.09 2.47
CA LEU A 209 -6.26 -6.51 2.24
C LEU A 209 -7.41 -6.70 1.24
N GLU A 210 -8.47 -5.91 1.35
CA GLU A 210 -9.61 -5.90 0.43
C GLU A 210 -9.20 -5.49 -1.00
N GLU A 211 -8.26 -4.55 -1.14
CA GLU A 211 -7.69 -4.16 -2.45
C GLU A 211 -6.83 -5.28 -3.04
N ALA A 212 -6.06 -6.00 -2.21
CA ALA A 212 -5.13 -7.03 -2.65
C ALA A 212 -5.80 -8.36 -3.04
N GLU A 213 -6.86 -8.77 -2.33
CA GLU A 213 -7.44 -10.11 -2.40
C GLU A 213 -7.84 -10.55 -3.82
N PRO A 214 -8.58 -9.75 -4.62
CA PRO A 214 -9.08 -10.21 -5.91
C PRO A 214 -7.94 -10.56 -6.87
N GLN A 215 -6.89 -9.74 -6.89
CA GLN A 215 -5.75 -9.91 -7.79
C GLN A 215 -4.82 -11.02 -7.31
N LEU A 216 -4.61 -11.16 -6.00
CA LEU A 216 -3.87 -12.31 -5.45
C LEU A 216 -4.58 -13.64 -5.75
N LYS A 217 -5.92 -13.64 -5.70
CA LYS A 217 -6.73 -14.82 -6.05
C LYS A 217 -6.60 -15.21 -7.51
N ILE A 218 -6.57 -14.23 -8.42
CA ILE A 218 -6.34 -14.47 -9.85
C ILE A 218 -4.92 -14.97 -10.09
N ALA A 219 -3.92 -14.35 -9.45
CA ALA A 219 -2.51 -14.62 -9.71
C ALA A 219 -2.01 -15.95 -9.13
N LEU A 220 -2.47 -16.31 -7.93
CA LEU A 220 -1.94 -17.45 -7.17
C LEU A 220 -2.90 -18.65 -7.15
N GLY A 221 -4.17 -18.42 -7.50
CA GLY A 221 -5.24 -19.39 -7.37
C GLY A 221 -5.91 -19.36 -6.00
N PRO A 222 -7.18 -19.83 -5.89
CA PRO A 222 -8.01 -19.71 -4.70
C PRO A 222 -7.51 -20.52 -3.48
N ASP A 223 -6.72 -21.57 -3.71
CA ASP A 223 -6.25 -22.49 -2.66
C ASP A 223 -4.82 -22.17 -2.19
N HIS A 224 -4.26 -21.04 -2.61
CA HIS A 224 -2.89 -20.67 -2.23
C HIS A 224 -2.82 -20.22 -0.76
N TYR A 225 -1.80 -20.68 -0.02
CA TYR A 225 -1.64 -20.42 1.42
C TYR A 225 -1.64 -18.93 1.80
N ILE A 226 -1.24 -18.04 0.89
CA ILE A 226 -1.30 -16.58 1.10
C ILE A 226 -2.74 -16.10 1.27
N LEU A 227 -3.71 -16.69 0.56
CA LEU A 227 -5.13 -16.34 0.72
C LEU A 227 -5.69 -16.88 2.03
N GLU A 228 -5.22 -18.04 2.49
CA GLU A 228 -5.55 -18.55 3.83
C GLU A 228 -5.04 -17.58 4.92
N ASP A 229 -3.77 -17.14 4.82
CA ASP A 229 -3.18 -16.16 5.73
C ASP A 229 -3.90 -14.81 5.68
N LEU A 230 -4.27 -14.32 4.48
CA LEU A 230 -5.09 -13.12 4.30
C LEU A 230 -6.42 -13.24 5.03
N ASN A 231 -7.13 -14.36 4.87
CA ASN A 231 -8.41 -14.59 5.55
C ASN A 231 -8.27 -14.57 7.07
N VAL A 232 -7.24 -15.23 7.62
CA VAL A 232 -6.97 -15.26 9.06
C VAL A 232 -6.67 -13.86 9.59
N VAL A 233 -5.81 -13.10 8.91
CA VAL A 233 -5.44 -11.73 9.32
C VAL A 233 -6.63 -10.77 9.20
N SER A 234 -7.44 -10.91 8.15
CA SER A 234 -8.69 -10.16 8.01
C SER A 234 -9.67 -10.46 9.14
N LEU A 235 -9.84 -11.72 9.55
CA LEU A 235 -10.70 -12.07 10.69
C LEU A 235 -10.22 -11.42 11.99
N LEU A 236 -8.91 -11.46 12.27
CA LEU A 236 -8.33 -10.82 13.46
C LEU A 236 -8.64 -9.31 13.51
N ALA A 237 -8.55 -8.62 12.37
CA ALA A 237 -8.89 -7.20 12.31
C ALA A 237 -10.40 -6.93 12.44
N ASN A 238 -11.24 -7.86 11.98
CA ASN A 238 -12.68 -7.76 12.11
C ASN A 238 -13.18 -7.99 13.55
N GLU A 239 -12.42 -8.69 14.38
CA GLU A 239 -12.71 -8.90 15.81
C GLU A 239 -12.34 -7.70 16.68
N ASP A 240 -11.70 -6.67 16.13
CA ASP A 240 -11.40 -5.46 16.88
C ASP A 240 -12.68 -4.80 17.41
N VAL A 241 -12.63 -4.41 18.69
CA VAL A 241 -13.78 -3.93 19.44
C VAL A 241 -14.33 -2.65 18.84
N GLU A 242 -13.48 -1.74 18.36
CA GLU A 242 -13.92 -0.47 17.76
C GLU A 242 -14.68 -0.73 16.46
N ILE A 243 -14.12 -1.58 15.59
CA ILE A 243 -14.76 -1.99 14.32
C ILE A 243 -16.08 -2.69 14.59
N CYS A 244 -16.12 -3.63 15.55
CA CYS A 244 -17.34 -4.32 15.95
C CYS A 244 -18.42 -3.35 16.46
N MET A 245 -18.05 -2.41 17.33
CA MET A 245 -18.97 -1.42 17.88
C MET A 245 -19.51 -0.49 16.79
N GLU A 246 -18.67 -0.03 15.87
CA GLU A 246 -19.10 0.81 14.76
C GLU A 246 -20.08 0.12 13.82
N ARG A 247 -19.81 -1.13 13.42
CA ARG A 247 -20.73 -1.91 12.57
C ARG A 247 -22.08 -2.09 13.24
N ARG A 248 -22.08 -2.39 14.53
CA ARG A 248 -23.31 -2.48 15.32
C ARG A 248 -24.05 -1.14 15.36
N ASN A 249 -23.34 -0.04 15.57
CA ASN A 249 -23.92 1.30 15.56
C ASN A 249 -24.49 1.67 14.18
N GLU A 250 -23.82 1.29 13.09
CA GLU A 250 -24.30 1.50 11.73
C GLU A 250 -25.56 0.68 11.43
N ALA A 251 -25.61 -0.58 11.86
CA ALA A 251 -26.80 -1.41 11.74
C ALA A 251 -28.00 -0.80 12.49
N TYR A 252 -27.78 -0.29 13.71
CA TYR A 252 -28.81 0.42 14.45
C TYR A 252 -29.28 1.70 13.74
N ARG A 253 -28.35 2.48 13.16
CA ARG A 253 -28.71 3.68 12.36
C ARG A 253 -29.60 3.30 11.17
N LYS A 254 -29.20 2.31 10.38
CA LYS A 254 -29.99 1.83 9.22
C LYS A 254 -31.37 1.32 9.63
N GLN A 255 -31.45 0.58 10.74
CA GLN A 255 -32.73 0.09 11.25
C GLN A 255 -33.65 1.25 11.65
N ASN A 256 -33.11 2.27 12.33
CA ASN A 256 -33.87 3.47 12.71
C ASN A 256 -34.34 4.26 11.49
N GLU A 257 -33.49 4.41 10.46
CA GLU A 257 -33.85 5.05 9.19
C GLU A 257 -35.03 4.33 8.52
N VAL A 258 -34.96 3.00 8.39
CA VAL A 258 -36.05 2.19 7.82
C VAL A 258 -37.35 2.32 8.62
N GLU A 259 -37.26 2.35 9.95
CA GLU A 259 -38.42 2.54 10.82
C GLU A 259 -39.04 3.93 10.65
N MET A 260 -38.21 4.98 10.55
CA MET A 260 -38.65 6.35 10.31
C MET A 260 -39.35 6.48 8.95
N GLU A 261 -38.75 5.95 7.90
CA GLU A 261 -39.38 5.93 6.57
C GLU A 261 -40.70 5.16 6.56
N ALA A 262 -40.78 4.03 7.27
CA ALA A 262 -42.01 3.25 7.38
C ALA A 262 -43.12 4.03 8.10
N LYS A 263 -42.77 4.81 9.14
CA LYS A 263 -43.71 5.72 9.82
C LYS A 263 -44.19 6.83 8.90
N ASP A 264 -43.31 7.41 8.11
CA ASP A 264 -43.65 8.46 7.15
C ASP A 264 -44.53 7.95 6.00
N ARG A 265 -44.27 6.74 5.49
CA ARG A 265 -45.14 6.07 4.51
C ARG A 265 -46.55 5.87 5.07
N LYS A 266 -46.68 5.29 6.27
CA LYS A 266 -47.98 5.09 6.94
C LYS A 266 -48.73 6.41 7.19
N LYS A 267 -48.01 7.48 7.54
CA LYS A 267 -48.59 8.82 7.74
C LYS A 267 -49.11 9.39 6.42
N THR A 268 -48.38 9.17 5.33
CA THR A 268 -48.76 9.59 3.98
C THR A 268 -50.00 8.83 3.51
N GLU A 269 -50.04 7.50 3.66
CA GLU A 269 -51.20 6.67 3.34
C GLU A 269 -52.46 7.11 4.09
N LYS A 270 -52.35 7.37 5.40
CA LYS A 270 -53.48 7.88 6.21
C LYS A 270 -54.00 9.22 5.69
N LYS A 271 -53.10 10.15 5.32
CA LYS A 271 -53.49 11.44 4.72
C LYS A 271 -54.19 11.25 3.37
N GLN A 272 -53.67 10.38 2.51
CA GLN A 272 -54.28 10.06 1.21
C GLN A 272 -55.69 9.48 1.38
N LEU A 273 -55.86 8.55 2.33
CA LEU A 273 -57.17 7.96 2.64
C LEU A 273 -58.16 9.01 3.15
N GLN A 274 -57.70 9.95 3.99
CA GLN A 274 -58.53 11.03 4.50
C GLN A 274 -58.97 12.01 3.39
N ILE A 275 -58.06 12.34 2.46
CA ILE A 275 -58.37 13.15 1.27
C ILE A 275 -59.40 12.43 0.39
N PHE A 276 -59.18 11.14 0.09
CA PHE A 276 -60.07 10.33 -0.71
C PHE A 276 -61.50 10.26 -0.12
N ASN A 277 -61.61 10.02 1.20
CA ASN A 277 -62.90 10.01 1.89
C ASN A 277 -63.60 11.38 1.82
N THR A 278 -62.84 12.48 1.94
CA THR A 278 -63.39 13.85 1.85
C THR A 278 -63.92 14.14 0.44
N ILE A 279 -63.20 13.77 -0.62
CA ILE A 279 -63.64 13.93 -2.01
C ILE A 279 -64.91 13.12 -2.27
N THR A 280 -64.96 11.88 -1.80
CA THR A 280 -66.12 10.98 -2.00
C THR A 280 -67.40 11.55 -1.35
N LEU A 281 -67.27 12.12 -0.15
CA LEU A 281 -68.39 12.78 0.55
C LEU A 281 -68.89 14.02 -0.23
N LEU A 282 -67.98 14.85 -0.73
CA LEU A 282 -68.35 16.05 -1.52
C LEU A 282 -68.97 15.70 -2.89
N GLY A 283 -68.52 14.63 -3.54
CA GLY A 283 -69.16 14.13 -4.76
C GLY A 283 -70.58 13.64 -4.54
N SER A 284 -70.86 13.09 -3.36
CA SER A 284 -72.19 12.60 -2.97
C SER A 284 -73.18 13.77 -2.74
N THR A 285 -72.72 14.90 -2.20
CA THR A 285 -73.58 16.08 -1.97
C THR A 285 -73.93 16.81 -3.27
N VAL A 286 -73.04 16.84 -4.27
CA VAL A 286 -73.31 17.47 -5.59
C VAL A 286 -74.39 16.71 -6.37
N THR A 287 -74.54 15.40 -6.18
CA THR A 287 -75.61 14.61 -6.84
C THR A 287 -77.01 14.83 -6.25
N MET A 288 -77.13 15.40 -5.04
CA MET A 288 -78.42 15.71 -4.43
C MET A 288 -78.99 17.05 -4.90
N ASP A 289 -78.16 18.05 -5.23
CA ASP A 289 -78.63 19.37 -5.71
C ASP A 289 -79.02 19.41 -7.20
N GLN A 290 -78.60 18.43 -8.01
CA GLN A 290 -79.06 18.31 -9.41
C GLN A 290 -80.41 17.57 -9.56
N LYS A 291 -80.92 16.93 -8.50
CA LYS A 291 -82.25 16.27 -8.51
C LYS A 291 -83.39 17.14 -8.00
N SER A 292 -83.08 18.31 -7.46
CA SER A 292 -84.05 19.30 -6.94
C SER A 292 -84.35 20.43 -7.94
N SER A 293 -83.83 20.36 -9.18
CA SER A 293 -84.02 21.36 -10.24
C SER A 293 -84.54 20.80 -11.58
N LEU A 294 -85.18 19.63 -11.56
CA LEU A 294 -85.95 19.04 -12.67
C LEU A 294 -87.41 18.80 -12.26
#